data_AF-A0A969Z3R4-F1
#
_entry.id   AF-A0A969Z3R4-F1
#
_cell.length_a   1.000
_cell.length_b   1.000
_cell.length_c   1.000
_cell.angle_alpha   90.00
_cell.angle_beta   90.00
_cell.angle_gamma   90.00
#
_symmetry.space_group_name_H-M   'P 1'
#
loop_
_entity.id
_entity.type
_entity.pdbx_description
1 polymer ?
#
loop_
_entity_poly.entity_id
_entity_poly.type
_entity_poly.pdbx_seq_one_letter_code
_entity_poly.pdbx_strand_id
1 'polypeptide(L)'
;SQFTPKLVGTRPEANGFNVNRDMTKLESPVGRTIVQIMNDWDPLLFVDAHATNGSFMRHPVSYNWGLNAGTDPELLAYNRDVFCTRAMRAGSYLESQGKIAVPYGNWGFYYSGIVEEGWRTFEDYARYTTNYAGVRNRLALLLEVYSYDDFPTRVETQYDCIYSALQVVAKDKDEIKALIAAADERSEARATNGIDPEKDIVALNSEMTPLKFEGKDKLTIKSYAVDEEGKVAGTRLYDEEGDPYALDLGEEVDYETDYWGTFIPIDVEPMGAYYLIDADCSEFIELMQFHGVEMTQLKEDVTLKAEDYQHYGIKSYTSGGAVIDGTPRREYEGHFQTLVKGEWLTGDKEIVIPAGTWVISTAQRFGSFAALMCEPACVDGGVAWNFFDEYFDAKEGTFRANFSNTVIAAEGSEEEETKEVSIPILKIPKFETLAP
;
A
#
# COMPACT_ATOMS: atom_id res chain seq x y z
N SER A 1 1.60 5.47 -24.14
CA SER A 1 1.75 4.32 -25.08
C SER A 1 0.40 3.61 -25.25
N GLN A 2 -0.49 4.15 -26.07
CA GLN A 2 -1.81 3.54 -26.36
C GLN A 2 -2.06 3.71 -27.88
N PHE A 3 -2.74 2.75 -28.53
CA PHE A 3 -3.03 2.82 -29.98
C PHE A 3 -3.83 4.06 -30.38
N THR A 4 -4.62 4.59 -29.44
CA THR A 4 -5.40 5.82 -29.56
C THR A 4 -5.65 6.38 -28.14
N PRO A 5 -5.96 7.68 -27.96
CA PRO A 5 -5.72 8.79 -28.87
C PRO A 5 -4.22 9.04 -29.11
N LYS A 6 -3.86 9.71 -30.23
CA LYS A 6 -2.45 10.07 -30.55
C LYS A 6 -1.79 10.89 -29.43
N LEU A 7 -2.55 11.75 -28.75
CA LEU A 7 -2.09 12.47 -27.57
C LEU A 7 -2.41 11.67 -26.32
N VAL A 8 -1.39 11.01 -25.76
CA VAL A 8 -1.44 10.44 -24.42
C VAL A 8 -0.74 11.37 -23.43
N GLY A 9 -1.29 11.50 -22.22
CA GLY A 9 -0.59 12.19 -21.13
C GLY A 9 0.65 11.42 -20.68
N THR A 10 1.43 12.04 -19.79
CA THR A 10 2.52 11.35 -19.08
C THR A 10 1.96 10.56 -17.90
N ARG A 11 2.63 9.46 -17.55
CA ARG A 11 2.31 8.69 -16.33
C ARG A 11 2.55 9.51 -15.06
N PRO A 12 3.71 10.17 -14.87
CA PRO A 12 3.89 11.07 -13.75
C PRO A 12 3.21 12.43 -13.99
N GLU A 13 2.94 13.11 -12.88
CA GLU A 13 2.61 14.54 -12.86
C GLU A 13 3.78 15.41 -13.35
N ALA A 14 3.54 16.71 -13.51
CA ALA A 14 4.55 17.67 -13.98
C ALA A 14 5.79 17.76 -13.07
N ASN A 15 5.67 17.38 -11.79
CA ASN A 15 6.77 17.31 -10.83
C ASN A 15 7.49 15.94 -10.82
N GLY A 16 7.08 14.99 -11.66
CA GLY A 16 7.73 13.69 -11.80
C GLY A 16 7.16 12.58 -10.91
N PHE A 17 6.23 12.86 -10.00
CA PHE A 17 5.64 11.85 -9.13
C PHE A 17 4.53 11.05 -9.81
N ASN A 18 4.48 9.77 -9.50
CA ASN A 18 3.37 8.89 -9.82
C ASN A 18 2.35 8.93 -8.68
N VAL A 19 1.18 9.51 -8.94
CA VAL A 19 0.08 9.62 -7.96
C VAL A 19 -0.27 8.26 -7.36
N ASN A 20 -0.25 7.18 -8.15
CA ASN A 20 -0.52 5.83 -7.66
C ASN A 20 0.66 5.17 -6.94
N ARG A 21 1.61 5.97 -6.42
CA ARG A 21 2.68 5.61 -5.48
C ARG A 21 2.84 6.63 -4.35
N ASP A 22 1.90 7.56 -4.24
CA ASP A 22 2.05 8.76 -3.41
C ASP A 22 1.18 8.73 -2.15
N MET A 23 0.33 7.71 -1.98
CA MET A 23 -0.75 7.75 -0.98
C MET A 23 -0.29 7.78 0.49
N THR A 24 0.95 7.42 0.81
CA THR A 24 1.51 7.50 2.17
C THR A 24 2.35 8.75 2.41
N LYS A 25 2.92 9.35 1.36
CA LYS A 25 3.85 10.49 1.46
C LYS A 25 3.24 11.83 1.00
N LEU A 26 2.20 11.77 0.15
CA LEU A 26 1.41 12.88 -0.37
C LEU A 26 2.23 14.08 -0.87
N GLU A 27 3.24 13.83 -1.67
CA GLU A 27 4.06 14.90 -2.25
C GLU A 27 3.45 15.50 -3.50
N SER A 28 2.54 14.78 -4.14
CA SER A 28 1.81 15.23 -5.33
C SER A 28 0.55 16.05 -4.97
N PRO A 29 0.28 17.15 -5.71
CA PRO A 29 -0.98 17.89 -5.57
C PRO A 29 -2.24 17.04 -5.80
N VAL A 30 -2.21 16.09 -6.75
CA VAL A 30 -3.37 15.21 -7.01
C VAL A 30 -3.54 14.23 -5.86
N GLY A 31 -2.47 13.65 -5.33
CA GLY A 31 -2.52 12.77 -4.16
C GLY A 31 -3.15 13.46 -2.95
N ARG A 32 -2.70 14.68 -2.64
CA ARG A 32 -3.32 15.50 -1.58
C ARG A 32 -4.80 15.77 -1.83
N THR A 33 -5.18 16.06 -3.07
CA THR A 33 -6.60 16.29 -3.45
C THR A 33 -7.45 15.04 -3.25
N ILE A 34 -6.94 13.87 -3.64
CA ILE A 34 -7.62 12.59 -3.44
C ILE A 34 -7.87 12.34 -1.95
N VAL A 35 -6.83 12.48 -1.12
CA VAL A 35 -6.96 12.26 0.33
C VAL A 35 -7.90 13.27 0.98
N GLN A 36 -7.87 14.53 0.57
CA GLN A 36 -8.82 15.53 1.06
C GLN A 36 -10.27 15.15 0.72
N ILE A 37 -10.54 14.72 -0.52
CA ILE A 37 -11.88 14.23 -0.91
C ILE A 37 -12.28 13.01 -0.07
N MET A 38 -11.36 12.07 0.16
CA MET A 38 -11.63 10.89 0.98
C MET A 38 -11.91 11.26 2.45
N ASN A 39 -11.24 12.28 2.99
CA ASN A 39 -11.51 12.78 4.34
C ASN A 39 -12.87 13.49 4.44
N ASP A 40 -13.18 14.36 3.49
CA ASP A 40 -14.37 15.21 3.53
C ASP A 40 -15.65 14.43 3.19
N TRP A 41 -15.57 13.48 2.24
CA TRP A 41 -16.72 12.72 1.76
C TRP A 41 -16.89 11.36 2.45
N ASP A 42 -15.80 10.74 2.90
CA ASP A 42 -15.77 9.40 3.49
C ASP A 42 -16.44 8.31 2.60
N PRO A 43 -15.86 8.00 1.42
CA PRO A 43 -16.50 7.14 0.43
C PRO A 43 -16.54 5.67 0.87
N LEU A 44 -17.66 4.98 0.65
CA LEU A 44 -17.77 3.53 0.88
C LEU A 44 -16.93 2.69 -0.10
N LEU A 45 -16.71 3.20 -1.30
CA LEU A 45 -16.00 2.54 -2.39
C LEU A 45 -15.09 3.53 -3.12
N PHE A 46 -13.82 3.18 -3.25
CA PHE A 46 -12.86 3.85 -4.13
C PHE A 46 -12.71 3.05 -5.43
N VAL A 47 -13.09 3.62 -6.57
CA VAL A 47 -12.89 2.99 -7.89
C VAL A 47 -11.70 3.63 -8.56
N ASP A 48 -10.65 2.84 -8.77
CA ASP A 48 -9.42 3.26 -9.41
C ASP A 48 -9.41 2.79 -10.87
N ALA A 49 -9.66 3.73 -11.79
CA ALA A 49 -9.89 3.46 -13.20
C ALA A 49 -8.62 3.66 -14.04
N HIS A 50 -7.95 2.57 -14.39
CA HIS A 50 -6.71 2.52 -15.17
C HIS A 50 -6.88 1.81 -16.52
N ALA A 51 -5.84 1.91 -17.34
CA ALA A 51 -5.65 1.08 -18.52
C ALA A 51 -4.25 0.44 -18.46
N THR A 52 -4.19 -0.89 -18.61
CA THR A 52 -2.95 -1.64 -18.38
C THR A 52 -2.13 -1.77 -19.65
N ASN A 53 -0.85 -1.38 -19.58
CA ASN A 53 0.15 -1.71 -20.61
C ASN A 53 0.66 -3.16 -20.52
N GLY A 54 0.06 -3.96 -19.66
CA GLY A 54 0.53 -5.29 -19.28
C GLY A 54 0.48 -6.34 -20.38
N SER A 55 0.36 -7.58 -19.94
CA SER A 55 0.41 -8.78 -20.78
C SER A 55 -0.62 -8.77 -21.92
N PHE A 56 -0.24 -9.36 -23.06
CA PHE A 56 -1.21 -9.59 -24.14
C PHE A 56 -2.23 -10.63 -23.69
N MET A 57 -3.51 -10.28 -23.80
CA MET A 57 -4.62 -11.11 -23.38
C MET A 57 -5.86 -10.83 -24.24
N ARG A 58 -6.88 -11.66 -24.12
CA ARG A 58 -8.18 -11.52 -24.81
C ARG A 58 -9.31 -11.18 -23.83
N HIS A 59 -8.97 -10.58 -22.70
CA HIS A 59 -9.93 -10.04 -21.74
C HIS A 59 -10.06 -8.52 -21.94
N PRO A 60 -11.27 -7.96 -22.03
CA PRO A 60 -11.45 -6.51 -22.22
C PRO A 60 -11.01 -5.69 -21.00
N VAL A 61 -11.02 -6.31 -19.82
CA VAL A 61 -10.65 -5.68 -18.56
C VAL A 61 -10.12 -6.72 -17.59
N SER A 62 -9.11 -6.32 -16.82
CA SER A 62 -8.76 -7.00 -15.59
C SER A 62 -9.04 -6.11 -14.37
N TYR A 63 -9.21 -6.70 -13.19
CA TYR A 63 -9.62 -5.94 -12.01
C TYR A 63 -8.97 -6.47 -10.74
N ASN A 64 -8.90 -5.64 -9.70
CA ASN A 64 -8.46 -6.09 -8.39
C ASN A 64 -9.19 -5.39 -7.25
N TRP A 65 -9.06 -5.94 -6.05
CA TRP A 65 -9.44 -5.30 -4.79
C TRP A 65 -8.18 -4.71 -4.12
N GLY A 66 -8.33 -4.07 -2.95
CA GLY A 66 -7.17 -3.69 -2.12
C GLY A 66 -6.50 -4.95 -1.54
N LEU A 67 -5.18 -5.03 -1.58
CA LEU A 67 -4.41 -6.24 -1.26
C LEU A 67 -3.70 -6.19 0.10
N ASN A 68 -3.61 -5.00 0.71
CA ASN A 68 -2.83 -4.77 1.92
C ASN A 68 -3.35 -5.59 3.10
N ALA A 69 -2.46 -6.35 3.73
CA ALA A 69 -2.76 -7.21 4.87
C ALA A 69 -3.19 -6.45 6.15
N GLY A 70 -2.92 -5.14 6.22
CA GLY A 70 -3.41 -4.24 7.28
C GLY A 70 -4.86 -3.76 7.08
N THR A 71 -5.52 -4.15 5.99
CA THR A 71 -6.97 -4.00 5.80
C THR A 71 -7.71 -4.93 6.76
N ASP A 72 -8.84 -4.48 7.33
CA ASP A 72 -9.70 -5.35 8.12
C ASP A 72 -10.01 -6.67 7.36
N PRO A 73 -9.75 -7.85 7.97
CA PRO A 73 -9.76 -9.12 7.24
C PRO A 73 -11.16 -9.52 6.76
N GLU A 74 -12.22 -9.14 7.48
CA GLU A 74 -13.60 -9.40 7.04
C GLU A 74 -13.95 -8.51 5.84
N LEU A 75 -13.54 -7.25 5.88
CA LEU A 75 -13.75 -6.31 4.78
C LEU A 75 -12.93 -6.70 3.54
N LEU A 76 -11.69 -7.13 3.71
CA LEU A 76 -10.82 -7.63 2.65
C LEU A 76 -11.44 -8.85 1.95
N ALA A 77 -11.90 -9.82 2.73
CA ALA A 77 -12.57 -11.02 2.21
C ALA A 77 -13.89 -10.65 1.50
N TYR A 78 -14.69 -9.76 2.07
CA TYR A 78 -15.93 -9.29 1.44
C TYR A 78 -15.65 -8.59 0.10
N ASN A 79 -14.66 -7.68 0.06
CA ASN A 79 -14.32 -6.94 -1.15
C ASN A 79 -13.93 -7.89 -2.29
N ARG A 80 -13.07 -8.88 -1.98
CA ARG A 80 -12.62 -9.90 -2.93
C ARG A 80 -13.74 -10.87 -3.34
N ASP A 81 -14.38 -11.52 -2.39
CA ASP A 81 -15.17 -12.72 -2.65
C ASP A 81 -16.65 -12.42 -2.88
N VAL A 82 -17.14 -11.28 -2.40
CA VAL A 82 -18.55 -10.91 -2.49
C VAL A 82 -18.73 -9.73 -3.44
N PHE A 83 -18.16 -8.58 -3.13
CA PHE A 83 -18.32 -7.37 -3.93
C PHE A 83 -17.78 -7.54 -5.36
N CYS A 84 -16.50 -7.91 -5.51
CA CYS A 84 -15.89 -8.11 -6.83
C CYS A 84 -16.58 -9.23 -7.61
N THR A 85 -17.05 -10.29 -6.96
CA THR A 85 -17.82 -11.37 -7.61
C THR A 85 -19.10 -10.82 -8.23
N ARG A 86 -19.89 -10.07 -7.45
CA ARG A 86 -21.15 -9.48 -7.91
C ARG A 86 -20.91 -8.42 -9.00
N ALA A 87 -19.81 -7.67 -8.92
CA ALA A 87 -19.52 -6.54 -9.80
C ALA A 87 -18.86 -6.93 -11.12
N MET A 88 -17.98 -7.93 -11.13
CA MET A 88 -17.05 -8.14 -12.26
C MET A 88 -17.13 -9.53 -12.90
N ARG A 89 -17.81 -10.50 -12.27
CA ARG A 89 -17.71 -11.92 -12.67
C ARG A 89 -19.01 -12.45 -13.25
N ALA A 90 -19.12 -13.78 -13.32
CA ALA A 90 -20.31 -14.45 -13.82
C ALA A 90 -21.59 -14.01 -13.10
N GLY A 91 -22.61 -13.64 -13.87
CA GLY A 91 -23.87 -13.08 -13.38
C GLY A 91 -23.87 -11.58 -13.11
N SER A 92 -22.74 -10.88 -13.32
CA SER A 92 -22.67 -9.41 -13.22
C SER A 92 -23.32 -8.70 -14.42
N TYR A 93 -23.57 -7.40 -14.28
CA TYR A 93 -23.99 -6.58 -15.41
C TYR A 93 -22.91 -6.55 -16.51
N LEU A 94 -21.63 -6.49 -16.14
CA LEU A 94 -20.52 -6.50 -17.09
C LEU A 94 -20.55 -7.74 -18.00
N GLU A 95 -20.75 -8.93 -17.43
CA GLU A 95 -20.89 -10.16 -18.22
C GLU A 95 -22.12 -10.11 -19.15
N SER A 96 -23.22 -9.50 -18.70
CA SER A 96 -24.41 -9.30 -19.55
C SER A 96 -24.15 -8.41 -20.77
N GLN A 97 -23.11 -7.59 -20.73
CA GLN A 97 -22.61 -6.80 -21.87
C GLN A 97 -21.59 -7.58 -22.72
N GLY A 98 -21.40 -8.88 -22.48
CA GLY A 98 -20.46 -9.73 -23.20
C GLY A 98 -19.00 -9.54 -22.81
N LYS A 99 -18.71 -8.83 -21.70
CA LYS A 99 -17.36 -8.51 -21.25
C LYS A 99 -16.94 -9.44 -20.12
N ILE A 100 -15.96 -10.30 -20.36
CA ILE A 100 -15.46 -11.28 -19.38
C ILE A 100 -14.20 -10.73 -18.71
N ALA A 101 -14.34 -10.27 -17.47
CA ALA A 101 -13.22 -9.77 -16.70
C ALA A 101 -12.38 -10.89 -16.07
N VAL A 102 -11.13 -10.58 -15.72
CA VAL A 102 -10.20 -11.48 -15.04
C VAL A 102 -9.50 -10.76 -13.87
N PRO A 103 -9.12 -11.43 -12.77
CA PRO A 103 -8.27 -10.79 -11.76
C PRO A 103 -6.99 -10.21 -12.37
N TYR A 104 -6.62 -9.02 -11.92
CA TYR A 104 -5.47 -8.29 -12.43
C TYR A 104 -4.18 -9.08 -12.20
N GLY A 105 -3.40 -9.19 -13.26
CA GLY A 105 -2.05 -9.70 -13.18
C GLY A 105 -1.29 -9.52 -14.49
N ASN A 106 -0.06 -10.00 -14.48
CA ASN A 106 0.83 -10.09 -15.62
C ASN A 106 1.54 -11.44 -15.61
N TRP A 107 2.02 -11.86 -16.78
CA TRP A 107 2.83 -13.07 -16.91
C TRP A 107 4.22 -12.89 -16.27
N GLY A 108 4.48 -13.74 -15.28
CA GLY A 108 5.79 -13.96 -14.67
C GLY A 108 6.32 -12.88 -13.74
N PHE A 109 7.51 -13.11 -13.21
CA PHE A 109 8.16 -12.23 -12.23
C PHE A 109 8.62 -10.94 -12.89
N TYR A 110 8.40 -9.80 -12.23
CA TYR A 110 8.81 -8.49 -12.74
C TYR A 110 8.38 -8.23 -14.19
N TYR A 111 7.18 -8.71 -14.56
CA TYR A 111 6.63 -8.58 -15.91
C TYR A 111 7.50 -9.26 -17.00
N SER A 112 8.15 -10.40 -16.67
CA SER A 112 9.02 -11.15 -17.60
C SER A 112 8.30 -11.58 -18.89
N GLY A 113 6.97 -11.74 -18.83
CA GLY A 113 6.14 -12.22 -19.93
C GLY A 113 6.05 -13.75 -20.01
N ILE A 114 6.79 -14.47 -19.15
CA ILE A 114 6.90 -15.93 -19.19
C ILE A 114 5.66 -16.58 -18.57
N VAL A 115 4.98 -17.43 -19.34
CA VAL A 115 3.70 -18.03 -18.92
C VAL A 115 3.88 -19.04 -17.78
N GLU A 116 4.97 -19.82 -17.79
CA GLU A 116 5.27 -20.84 -16.78
C GLU A 116 5.48 -20.26 -15.37
N GLU A 117 5.83 -18.99 -15.26
CA GLU A 117 6.08 -18.30 -13.98
C GLU A 117 4.78 -17.85 -13.27
N GLY A 118 3.62 -18.04 -13.90
CA GLY A 118 2.31 -17.76 -13.33
C GLY A 118 1.72 -16.39 -13.71
N TRP A 119 0.44 -16.19 -13.38
CA TRP A 119 -0.25 -14.90 -13.47
C TRP A 119 -0.12 -14.16 -12.14
N ARG A 120 0.54 -12.99 -12.12
CA ARG A 120 0.94 -12.33 -10.87
C ARG A 120 0.40 -10.91 -10.77
N THR A 121 -0.18 -10.58 -9.61
CA THR A 121 -0.70 -9.24 -9.35
C THR A 121 0.40 -8.24 -8.93
N PHE A 122 0.03 -7.04 -8.48
CA PHE A 122 0.96 -6.01 -7.97
C PHE A 122 1.08 -6.05 -6.44
N GLU A 123 2.05 -5.31 -5.88
CA GLU A 123 2.39 -5.33 -4.46
C GLU A 123 1.26 -4.82 -3.55
N ASP A 124 1.25 -5.26 -2.29
CA ASP A 124 0.24 -4.92 -1.28
C ASP A 124 0.52 -3.61 -0.54
N TYR A 125 1.52 -2.85 -0.97
CA TYR A 125 1.98 -1.60 -0.34
C TYR A 125 0.90 -0.52 -0.25
N ALA A 126 0.83 0.19 0.88
CA ALA A 126 -0.17 1.22 1.15
C ALA A 126 -0.01 2.46 0.26
N ARG A 127 1.14 2.63 -0.40
CA ARG A 127 1.38 3.71 -1.39
C ARG A 127 0.44 3.67 -2.60
N TYR A 128 -0.16 2.52 -2.89
CA TYR A 128 -1.15 2.33 -3.96
C TYR A 128 -2.54 2.77 -3.48
N THR A 129 -3.28 3.48 -4.32
CA THR A 129 -4.65 4.01 -4.03
C THR A 129 -5.62 2.96 -3.51
N THR A 130 -5.66 1.76 -4.11
CA THR A 130 -6.59 0.70 -3.69
C THR A 130 -6.21 0.09 -2.35
N ASN A 131 -4.92 -0.10 -2.11
CA ASN A 131 -4.39 -0.57 -0.84
C ASN A 131 -4.59 0.48 0.26
N TYR A 132 -4.38 1.76 -0.08
CA TYR A 132 -4.64 2.92 0.79
C TYR A 132 -6.10 3.00 1.22
N ALA A 133 -7.04 2.83 0.30
CA ALA A 133 -8.47 2.77 0.62
C ALA A 133 -8.77 1.58 1.56
N GLY A 134 -8.14 0.43 1.35
CA GLY A 134 -8.26 -0.76 2.21
C GLY A 134 -7.81 -0.52 3.64
N VAL A 135 -6.60 0.05 3.86
CA VAL A 135 -6.09 0.37 5.21
C VAL A 135 -6.89 1.47 5.93
N ARG A 136 -7.78 2.16 5.21
CA ARG A 136 -8.78 3.11 5.74
C ARG A 136 -10.16 2.48 5.91
N ASN A 137 -10.24 1.14 5.90
CA ASN A 137 -11.47 0.37 5.99
C ASN A 137 -12.53 0.74 4.93
N ARG A 138 -12.12 1.04 3.69
CA ARG A 138 -13.04 1.27 2.58
C ARG A 138 -12.87 0.20 1.50
N LEU A 139 -13.95 -0.08 0.77
CA LEU A 139 -13.86 -0.97 -0.38
C LEU A 139 -13.05 -0.27 -1.48
N ALA A 140 -12.32 -1.07 -2.25
CA ALA A 140 -11.52 -0.60 -3.37
C ALA A 140 -11.70 -1.50 -4.59
N LEU A 141 -11.77 -0.91 -5.77
CA LEU A 141 -11.84 -1.62 -7.05
C LEU A 141 -10.86 -1.00 -8.03
N LEU A 142 -9.77 -1.72 -8.33
CA LEU A 142 -8.90 -1.43 -9.47
C LEU A 142 -9.58 -1.96 -10.73
N LEU A 143 -9.63 -1.14 -11.76
CA LEU A 143 -10.06 -1.51 -13.11
C LEU A 143 -8.91 -1.23 -14.07
N GLU A 144 -8.57 -2.19 -14.89
CA GLU A 144 -7.45 -2.13 -15.82
C GLU A 144 -7.95 -2.57 -17.19
N VAL A 145 -8.53 -1.63 -17.95
CA VAL A 145 -9.02 -1.92 -19.30
C VAL A 145 -7.86 -2.23 -20.23
N TYR A 146 -8.09 -3.14 -21.17
CA TYR A 146 -7.05 -3.64 -22.07
C TYR A 146 -6.55 -2.52 -22.97
N SER A 147 -5.35 -1.98 -22.71
CA SER A 147 -4.83 -0.77 -23.38
C SER A 147 -4.67 -0.90 -24.90
N TYR A 148 -4.75 -2.14 -25.40
CA TYR A 148 -4.58 -2.48 -26.80
C TYR A 148 -5.90 -2.47 -27.58
N ASP A 149 -7.06 -2.42 -26.91
CA ASP A 149 -8.33 -2.13 -27.56
C ASP A 149 -8.39 -0.68 -28.04
N ASP A 150 -9.22 -0.42 -29.06
CA ASP A 150 -9.47 0.94 -29.51
C ASP A 150 -10.05 1.81 -28.37
N PHE A 151 -9.78 3.13 -28.43
CA PHE A 151 -10.17 4.03 -27.36
C PHE A 151 -11.68 4.03 -27.04
N PRO A 152 -12.60 4.06 -28.04
CA PRO A 152 -14.04 3.92 -27.76
C PRO A 152 -14.40 2.65 -26.99
N THR A 153 -13.84 1.50 -27.37
CA THR A 153 -14.07 0.22 -26.70
C THR A 153 -13.58 0.25 -25.25
N ARG A 154 -12.43 0.87 -24.99
CA ARG A 154 -11.91 1.04 -23.62
C ARG A 154 -12.80 1.94 -22.78
N VAL A 155 -13.27 3.06 -23.33
CA VAL A 155 -14.20 3.97 -22.64
C VAL A 155 -15.51 3.26 -22.31
N GLU A 156 -16.07 2.51 -23.26
CA GLU A 156 -17.29 1.74 -23.06
C GLU A 156 -17.11 0.62 -22.03
N THR A 157 -15.98 -0.10 -22.08
CA THR A 157 -15.64 -1.13 -21.10
C THR A 157 -15.49 -0.52 -19.71
N GLN A 158 -14.77 0.60 -19.58
CA GLN A 158 -14.61 1.31 -18.31
C GLN A 158 -15.97 1.75 -17.74
N TYR A 159 -16.86 2.29 -18.58
CA TYR A 159 -18.21 2.69 -18.21
C TYR A 159 -19.00 1.49 -17.66
N ASP A 160 -19.01 0.36 -18.37
CA ASP A 160 -19.76 -0.82 -17.95
C ASP A 160 -19.22 -1.42 -16.64
N CYS A 161 -17.91 -1.40 -16.43
CA CYS A 161 -17.30 -1.81 -15.17
C CYS A 161 -17.78 -0.94 -14.00
N ILE A 162 -17.71 0.38 -14.15
CA ILE A 162 -18.15 1.34 -13.11
C ILE A 162 -19.65 1.20 -12.87
N TYR A 163 -20.45 1.09 -13.93
CA TYR A 163 -21.89 0.93 -13.81
C TYR A 163 -22.26 -0.39 -13.12
N SER A 164 -21.59 -1.49 -13.44
CA SER A 164 -21.76 -2.79 -12.77
C SER A 164 -21.45 -2.69 -11.28
N ALA A 165 -20.33 -2.06 -10.91
CA ALA A 165 -19.96 -1.82 -9.51
C ALA A 165 -21.01 -0.98 -8.77
N LEU A 166 -21.50 0.11 -9.39
CA LEU A 166 -22.53 0.97 -8.80
C LEU A 166 -23.88 0.25 -8.62
N GLN A 167 -24.24 -0.69 -9.49
CA GLN A 167 -25.43 -1.52 -9.30
C GLN A 167 -25.33 -2.41 -8.06
N VAL A 168 -24.15 -2.99 -7.81
CA VAL A 168 -23.89 -3.76 -6.58
C VAL A 168 -23.96 -2.86 -5.35
N VAL A 169 -23.30 -1.69 -5.36
CA VAL A 169 -23.38 -0.73 -4.26
C VAL A 169 -24.82 -0.31 -3.98
N ALA A 170 -25.61 -0.02 -5.00
CA ALA A 170 -27.00 0.39 -4.84
C ALA A 170 -27.89 -0.71 -4.24
N LYS A 171 -27.65 -1.97 -4.63
CA LYS A 171 -28.39 -3.14 -4.15
C LYS A 171 -28.00 -3.52 -2.71
N ASP A 172 -26.70 -3.51 -2.41
CA ASP A 172 -26.13 -4.07 -1.19
C ASP A 172 -25.69 -2.97 -0.19
N LYS A 173 -26.18 -1.74 -0.37
CA LYS A 173 -25.75 -0.55 0.40
C LYS A 173 -25.77 -0.74 1.92
N ASP A 174 -26.79 -1.42 2.46
CA ASP A 174 -26.96 -1.56 3.90
C ASP A 174 -25.96 -2.59 4.46
N GLU A 175 -25.67 -3.65 3.70
CA GLU A 175 -24.63 -4.64 4.01
C GLU A 175 -23.24 -3.98 3.99
N ILE A 176 -22.92 -3.24 2.93
CA ILE A 176 -21.64 -2.53 2.79
C ILE A 176 -21.43 -1.53 3.92
N LYS A 177 -22.46 -0.72 4.24
CA LYS A 177 -22.39 0.25 5.34
C LYS A 177 -22.18 -0.42 6.69
N ALA A 178 -22.87 -1.53 6.95
CA ALA A 178 -22.71 -2.26 8.20
C ALA A 178 -21.31 -2.87 8.35
N LEU A 179 -20.75 -3.44 7.27
CA LEU A 179 -19.40 -4.00 7.27
C LEU A 179 -18.32 -2.94 7.52
N ILE A 180 -18.42 -1.80 6.85
CA ILE A 180 -17.48 -0.68 7.05
C ILE A 180 -17.59 -0.13 8.48
N ALA A 181 -18.80 0.08 8.99
CA ALA A 181 -19.00 0.54 10.36
C ALA A 181 -18.45 -0.45 11.39
N ALA A 182 -18.59 -1.75 11.16
CA ALA A 182 -18.03 -2.78 12.05
C ALA A 182 -16.49 -2.79 12.04
N ALA A 183 -15.86 -2.58 10.88
CA ALA A 183 -14.39 -2.46 10.79
C ALA A 183 -13.86 -1.22 11.52
N ASP A 184 -14.56 -0.08 11.39
CA ASP A 184 -14.23 1.15 12.11
C ASP A 184 -14.43 0.96 13.63
N GLU A 185 -15.55 0.36 14.06
CA GLU A 185 -15.84 0.06 15.47
C GLU A 185 -14.80 -0.88 16.09
N ARG A 186 -14.33 -1.91 15.35
CA ARG A 186 -13.25 -2.78 15.81
C ARG A 186 -11.95 -2.01 16.08
N SER A 187 -11.64 -1.04 15.22
CA SER A 187 -10.45 -0.19 15.37
C SER A 187 -10.56 0.70 16.62
N GLU A 188 -11.71 1.31 16.85
CA GLU A 188 -11.98 2.15 18.05
C GLU A 188 -12.04 1.32 19.34
N ALA A 189 -12.57 0.09 19.28
CA ALA A 189 -12.74 -0.79 20.43
C ALA A 189 -11.41 -1.22 21.08
N ARG A 190 -10.26 -1.03 20.41
CA ARG A 190 -8.92 -1.22 20.99
C ARG A 190 -8.74 -0.44 22.31
N ALA A 191 -9.33 0.75 22.44
CA ALA A 191 -9.27 1.53 23.66
C ALA A 191 -9.84 0.80 24.89
N THR A 192 -10.82 -0.08 24.68
CA THR A 192 -11.46 -0.86 25.75
C THR A 192 -10.90 -2.29 25.84
N ASN A 193 -10.62 -2.91 24.70
CA ASN A 193 -10.20 -4.31 24.62
C ASN A 193 -8.69 -4.50 24.81
N GLY A 194 -7.90 -3.43 24.66
CA GLY A 194 -6.46 -3.50 24.51
C GLY A 194 -6.05 -3.88 23.09
N ILE A 195 -4.73 -3.94 22.87
CA ILE A 195 -4.13 -4.46 21.64
C ILE A 195 -4.13 -5.99 21.71
N ASP A 196 -4.71 -6.66 20.72
CA ASP A 196 -4.60 -8.10 20.51
C ASP A 196 -3.38 -8.37 19.60
N PRO A 197 -2.25 -8.87 20.12
CA PRO A 197 -1.02 -9.03 19.33
C PRO A 197 -1.14 -10.05 18.19
N GLU A 198 -2.21 -10.86 18.13
CA GLU A 198 -2.47 -11.77 17.02
C GLU A 198 -3.28 -11.12 15.89
N LYS A 199 -3.96 -10.00 16.15
CA LYS A 199 -4.87 -9.34 15.19
C LYS A 199 -4.49 -7.90 14.89
N ASP A 200 -4.06 -7.15 15.89
CA ASP A 200 -3.64 -5.76 15.81
C ASP A 200 -2.16 -5.69 15.46
N ILE A 201 -1.85 -6.10 14.23
CA ILE A 201 -0.49 -6.18 13.69
C ILE A 201 -0.27 -5.16 12.56
N VAL A 202 0.96 -4.70 12.44
CA VAL A 202 1.46 -4.02 11.25
C VAL A 202 2.25 -5.03 10.42
N ALA A 203 1.84 -5.25 9.18
CA ALA A 203 2.65 -5.98 8.21
C ALA A 203 3.81 -5.07 7.78
N LEU A 204 5.04 -5.40 8.19
CA LEU A 204 6.23 -4.65 7.82
C LEU A 204 6.64 -4.96 6.38
N ASN A 205 6.46 -6.24 5.99
CA ASN A 205 6.65 -6.74 4.64
C ASN A 205 5.81 -8.02 4.42
N SER A 206 5.47 -8.28 3.16
CA SER A 206 4.63 -9.41 2.76
C SER A 206 5.27 -10.18 1.60
N GLU A 207 5.02 -11.49 1.53
CA GLU A 207 5.29 -12.27 0.33
C GLU A 207 3.99 -12.54 -0.44
N MET A 208 4.09 -12.51 -1.77
CA MET A 208 3.00 -12.90 -2.65
C MET A 208 3.00 -14.42 -2.82
N THR A 209 1.85 -15.06 -2.56
CA THR A 209 1.63 -16.50 -2.69
C THR A 209 0.46 -16.81 -3.63
N PRO A 210 0.35 -18.06 -4.13
CA PRO A 210 -0.79 -18.48 -4.94
C PRO A 210 -2.13 -18.32 -4.20
N LEU A 211 -3.13 -17.77 -4.88
CA LEU A 211 -4.50 -17.61 -4.44
C LEU A 211 -5.39 -18.65 -5.14
N LYS A 212 -6.09 -19.48 -4.35
CA LYS A 212 -7.21 -20.25 -4.88
C LYS A 212 -8.35 -19.31 -5.22
N PHE A 213 -8.63 -19.18 -6.51
CA PHE A 213 -9.62 -18.23 -7.01
C PHE A 213 -10.92 -18.95 -7.35
N GLU A 214 -12.04 -18.54 -6.74
CA GLU A 214 -13.36 -19.16 -6.90
C GLU A 214 -13.38 -20.68 -6.63
N GLY A 215 -12.59 -21.12 -5.65
CA GLY A 215 -12.46 -22.53 -5.30
C GLY A 215 -11.70 -23.38 -6.32
N LYS A 216 -11.08 -22.76 -7.35
CA LYS A 216 -10.22 -23.42 -8.32
C LYS A 216 -8.75 -23.27 -7.95
N ASP A 217 -7.97 -24.32 -8.22
CA ASP A 217 -6.51 -24.31 -8.03
C ASP A 217 -5.79 -23.56 -9.16
N LYS A 218 -6.41 -23.44 -10.33
CA LYS A 218 -5.88 -22.73 -11.50
C LYS A 218 -6.85 -21.67 -11.99
N LEU A 219 -6.29 -20.59 -12.52
CA LEU A 219 -7.00 -19.51 -13.20
C LEU A 219 -6.83 -19.70 -14.72
N THR A 220 -7.93 -19.60 -15.45
CA THR A 220 -7.92 -19.57 -16.92
C THR A 220 -7.62 -18.14 -17.39
N ILE A 221 -6.53 -17.95 -18.13
CA ILE A 221 -6.22 -16.68 -18.81
C ILE A 221 -6.31 -16.89 -20.32
N LYS A 222 -7.15 -16.10 -20.98
CA LYS A 222 -7.23 -16.05 -22.45
C LYS A 222 -6.09 -15.19 -22.98
N SER A 223 -5.14 -15.80 -23.67
CA SER A 223 -3.90 -15.16 -24.15
C SER A 223 -3.56 -15.63 -25.57
N TYR A 224 -2.28 -15.53 -25.95
CA TYR A 224 -1.71 -15.94 -27.22
C TYR A 224 -0.55 -16.92 -26.99
N ALA A 225 -0.19 -17.67 -28.02
CA ALA A 225 0.92 -18.62 -28.04
C ALA A 225 2.23 -17.98 -27.58
N VAL A 226 3.17 -18.79 -27.10
CA VAL A 226 4.48 -18.33 -26.61
C VAL A 226 5.58 -18.45 -27.67
N ASP A 227 6.62 -17.64 -27.54
CA ASP A 227 7.88 -17.78 -28.28
C ASP A 227 8.78 -18.91 -27.72
N GLU A 228 9.99 -19.04 -28.25
CA GLU A 228 10.95 -20.07 -27.84
C GLU A 228 11.42 -19.89 -26.38
N GLU A 229 11.33 -18.67 -25.85
CA GLU A 229 11.63 -18.31 -24.47
C GLU A 229 10.44 -18.47 -23.51
N GLY A 230 9.28 -18.91 -24.01
CA GLY A 230 8.07 -19.10 -23.21
C GLY A 230 7.33 -17.80 -22.89
N LYS A 231 7.67 -16.69 -23.54
CA LYS A 231 6.96 -15.41 -23.41
C LYS A 231 5.80 -15.33 -24.37
N VAL A 232 4.71 -14.69 -23.95
CA VAL A 232 3.56 -14.48 -24.85
C VAL A 232 4.01 -13.76 -26.13
N ALA A 233 3.81 -14.41 -27.27
CA ALA A 233 4.17 -13.90 -28.58
C ALA A 233 3.23 -12.75 -28.96
N GLY A 234 3.73 -11.53 -28.81
CA GLY A 234 3.04 -10.32 -29.21
C GLY A 234 4.01 -9.16 -29.35
N THR A 235 3.84 -8.35 -30.40
CA THR A 235 4.66 -7.16 -30.64
C THR A 235 3.79 -5.99 -31.07
N ARG A 236 4.10 -4.79 -30.55
CA ARG A 236 3.50 -3.54 -31.03
C ARG A 236 4.19 -3.12 -32.33
N LEU A 237 3.40 -2.85 -33.35
CA LEU A 237 3.87 -2.31 -34.62
C LEU A 237 3.77 -0.78 -34.60
N TYR A 238 4.83 -0.12 -35.07
CA TYR A 238 4.97 1.34 -35.10
C TYR A 238 5.05 1.84 -36.54
N ASP A 239 4.48 3.01 -36.81
CA ASP A 239 4.61 3.68 -38.10
C ASP A 239 5.93 4.46 -38.20
N GLU A 240 6.14 5.17 -39.31
CA GLU A 240 7.36 5.95 -39.54
C GLU A 240 7.51 7.15 -38.58
N GLU A 241 6.41 7.60 -37.96
CA GLU A 241 6.39 8.68 -36.96
C GLU A 241 6.69 8.15 -35.55
N GLY A 242 6.76 6.82 -35.39
CA GLY A 242 6.94 6.16 -34.10
C GLY A 242 5.63 5.96 -33.32
N ASP A 243 4.48 6.14 -33.97
CA ASP A 243 3.17 5.92 -33.36
C ASP A 243 2.77 4.43 -33.48
N PRO A 244 2.29 3.79 -32.40
CA PRO A 244 1.80 2.42 -32.48
C PRO A 244 0.50 2.37 -33.29
N TYR A 245 0.41 1.48 -34.30
CA TYR A 245 -0.78 1.38 -35.16
C TYR A 245 -1.46 0.01 -35.17
N ALA A 246 -0.74 -1.06 -34.85
CA ALA A 246 -1.28 -2.41 -34.79
C ALA A 246 -0.53 -3.31 -33.79
N LEU A 247 -1.11 -4.47 -33.51
CA LEU A 247 -0.43 -5.59 -32.85
C LEU A 247 -0.18 -6.71 -33.85
N ASP A 248 0.98 -7.33 -33.74
CA ASP A 248 1.26 -8.65 -34.27
C ASP A 248 1.18 -9.64 -33.10
N LEU A 249 0.19 -10.53 -33.12
CA LEU A 249 -0.11 -11.45 -32.02
C LEU A 249 0.00 -12.89 -32.49
N GLY A 250 0.49 -13.77 -31.62
CA GLY A 250 0.50 -15.21 -31.86
C GLY A 250 -0.89 -15.83 -31.96
N GLU A 251 -0.94 -17.14 -32.17
CA GLU A 251 -2.20 -17.88 -32.20
C GLU A 251 -2.92 -17.80 -30.84
N GLU A 252 -4.25 -17.82 -30.84
CA GLU A 252 -5.04 -17.77 -29.61
C GLU A 252 -4.87 -19.03 -28.75
N VAL A 253 -4.49 -18.85 -27.48
CA VAL A 253 -4.32 -19.95 -26.51
C VAL A 253 -4.95 -19.55 -25.16
N ASP A 254 -5.68 -20.48 -24.54
CA ASP A 254 -6.17 -20.35 -23.17
C ASP A 254 -5.21 -21.11 -22.23
N TYR A 255 -4.70 -20.45 -21.20
CA TYR A 255 -3.76 -21.05 -20.23
C TYR A 255 -4.44 -21.28 -18.88
N GLU A 256 -4.23 -22.47 -18.32
CA GLU A 256 -4.51 -22.77 -16.92
C GLU A 256 -3.23 -22.52 -16.10
N THR A 257 -3.27 -21.53 -15.21
CA THR A 257 -2.06 -21.06 -14.51
C THR A 257 -2.31 -20.80 -13.02
N ASP A 258 -1.24 -20.78 -12.22
CA ASP A 258 -1.33 -20.32 -10.84
C ASP A 258 -1.58 -18.80 -10.83
N TYR A 259 -2.59 -18.36 -10.08
CA TYR A 259 -2.78 -16.95 -9.80
C TYR A 259 -2.08 -16.58 -8.50
N TRP A 260 -1.12 -15.66 -8.57
CA TRP A 260 -0.42 -15.12 -7.42
C TRP A 260 -1.07 -13.79 -7.03
N GLY A 261 -1.82 -13.82 -5.93
CA GLY A 261 -2.63 -12.68 -5.49
C GLY A 261 -3.00 -12.69 -4.01
N THR A 262 -2.41 -13.59 -3.21
CA THR A 262 -2.49 -13.55 -1.75
C THR A 262 -1.21 -12.94 -1.21
N PHE A 263 -1.32 -12.00 -0.27
CA PHE A 263 -0.17 -11.47 0.45
C PHE A 263 -0.18 -12.00 1.88
N ILE A 264 0.90 -12.69 2.25
CA ILE A 264 1.10 -13.21 3.60
C ILE A 264 2.19 -12.35 4.24
N PRO A 265 1.89 -11.64 5.34
CA PRO A 265 2.91 -10.95 6.11
C PRO A 265 4.00 -11.93 6.56
N ILE A 266 5.24 -11.67 6.17
CA ILE A 266 6.41 -12.46 6.57
C ILE A 266 7.14 -11.82 7.75
N ASP A 267 6.97 -10.50 7.89
CA ASP A 267 7.46 -9.70 9.01
C ASP A 267 6.28 -8.91 9.58
N VAL A 268 6.01 -9.08 10.87
CA VAL A 268 4.88 -8.45 11.56
C VAL A 268 5.33 -7.85 12.88
N GLU A 269 4.71 -6.74 13.25
CA GLU A 269 4.90 -6.10 14.54
C GLU A 269 3.55 -5.82 15.21
N PRO A 270 3.34 -6.18 16.48
CA PRO A 270 2.16 -5.73 17.22
C PRO A 270 2.10 -4.20 17.30
N MET A 271 0.93 -3.65 16.99
CA MET A 271 0.66 -2.21 17.09
C MET A 271 0.85 -1.72 18.53
N GLY A 272 1.29 -0.47 18.70
CA GLY A 272 1.18 0.21 19.98
C GLY A 272 -0.27 0.57 20.31
N ALA A 273 -0.61 0.71 21.59
CA ALA A 273 -1.80 1.47 21.99
C ALA A 273 -1.65 2.95 21.61
N TYR A 274 -0.44 3.47 21.79
CA TYR A 274 -0.04 4.79 21.29
C TYR A 274 1.34 4.77 20.63
N TYR A 275 1.56 5.68 19.70
CA TYR A 275 2.88 6.10 19.25
C TYR A 275 3.12 7.54 19.71
N LEU A 276 4.29 7.80 20.28
CA LEU A 276 4.74 9.13 20.66
C LEU A 276 5.73 9.63 19.63
N ILE A 277 5.53 10.86 19.16
CA ILE A 277 6.39 11.53 18.18
C ILE A 277 6.94 12.81 18.80
N ASP A 278 8.25 13.03 18.72
CA ASP A 278 8.86 14.26 19.23
C ASP A 278 8.22 15.50 18.60
N ALA A 279 8.12 16.57 19.38
CA ALA A 279 7.41 17.79 18.99
C ALA A 279 8.04 18.52 17.78
N ASP A 280 9.31 18.27 17.49
CA ASP A 280 10.05 18.91 16.41
C ASP A 280 9.88 18.25 15.04
N CYS A 281 9.24 17.07 14.95
CA CYS A 281 8.98 16.36 13.69
C CYS A 281 7.79 16.94 12.90
N SER A 282 7.76 18.26 12.72
CA SER A 282 6.61 19.02 12.20
C SER A 282 6.05 18.50 10.87
N GLU A 283 6.91 18.16 9.90
CA GLU A 283 6.47 17.67 8.58
C GLU A 283 5.69 16.36 8.67
N PHE A 284 6.17 15.40 9.49
CA PHE A 284 5.46 14.15 9.72
C PHE A 284 4.12 14.41 10.42
N ILE A 285 4.08 15.29 11.42
CA ILE A 285 2.85 15.63 12.13
C ILE A 285 1.81 16.24 11.18
N GLU A 286 2.22 17.20 10.35
CA GLU A 286 1.34 17.84 9.38
C GLU A 286 0.82 16.83 8.35
N LEU A 287 1.67 15.91 7.88
CA LEU A 287 1.27 14.82 6.99
C LEU A 287 0.21 13.91 7.64
N MET A 288 0.45 13.46 8.86
CA MET A 288 -0.46 12.56 9.58
C MET A 288 -1.83 13.23 9.81
N GLN A 289 -1.83 14.50 10.21
CA GLN A 289 -3.05 15.30 10.32
C GLN A 289 -3.76 15.46 8.97
N PHE A 290 -3.01 15.66 7.88
CA PHE A 290 -3.57 15.76 6.54
C PHE A 290 -4.22 14.44 6.10
N HIS A 291 -3.65 13.30 6.49
CA HIS A 291 -4.30 11.99 6.30
C HIS A 291 -5.58 11.83 7.12
N GLY A 292 -5.84 12.70 8.08
CA GLY A 292 -6.99 12.66 8.98
C GLY A 292 -6.73 11.85 10.26
N VAL A 293 -5.47 11.48 10.54
CA VAL A 293 -5.11 10.79 11.78
C VAL A 293 -5.34 11.72 12.96
N GLU A 294 -6.10 11.25 13.94
CA GLU A 294 -6.37 11.97 15.17
C GLU A 294 -5.16 11.90 16.09
N MET A 295 -4.73 13.07 16.57
CA MET A 295 -3.52 13.21 17.37
C MET A 295 -3.75 14.26 18.45
N THR A 296 -3.11 14.08 19.60
CA THR A 296 -3.13 15.05 20.71
C THR A 296 -1.71 15.43 21.11
N GLN A 297 -1.55 16.56 21.79
CA GLN A 297 -0.27 16.94 22.39
C GLN A 297 -0.34 16.82 23.91
N LEU A 298 0.75 16.36 24.51
CA LEU A 298 0.93 16.42 25.96
C LEU A 298 0.97 17.88 26.42
N LYS A 299 0.18 18.22 27.44
CA LYS A 299 0.09 19.60 27.97
C LYS A 299 1.16 19.90 29.02
N GLU A 300 1.70 18.85 29.62
CA GLU A 300 2.73 18.89 30.66
C GLU A 300 3.65 17.69 30.48
N ASP A 301 4.80 17.72 31.15
CA ASP A 301 5.75 16.62 31.14
C ASP A 301 5.11 15.37 31.77
N VAL A 302 5.29 14.22 31.14
CA VAL A 302 4.81 12.92 31.64
C VAL A 302 6.01 12.02 31.93
N THR A 303 6.06 11.46 33.13
CA THR A 303 7.07 10.46 33.49
C THR A 303 6.58 9.06 33.15
N LEU A 304 7.32 8.33 32.32
CA LEU A 304 7.03 6.94 31.97
C LEU A 304 8.04 6.01 32.65
N LYS A 305 7.54 4.90 33.21
CA LYS A 305 8.40 3.84 33.75
C LYS A 305 8.97 3.00 32.60
N ALA A 306 10.08 2.33 32.88
CA ALA A 306 10.80 1.48 31.94
C ALA A 306 9.87 0.46 31.24
N GLU A 307 8.98 -0.17 31.99
CA GLU A 307 8.05 -1.20 31.47
C GLU A 307 6.87 -0.67 30.64
N ASP A 308 6.63 0.65 30.66
CA ASP A 308 5.43 1.27 30.08
C ASP A 308 5.62 1.74 28.63
N TYR A 309 6.86 1.75 28.13
CA TYR A 309 7.18 2.16 26.77
C TYR A 309 8.20 1.23 26.12
N GLN A 310 8.28 1.33 24.79
CA GLN A 310 9.29 0.70 23.98
C GLN A 310 9.99 1.75 23.11
N HIS A 311 11.30 1.59 22.94
CA HIS A 311 12.10 2.35 21.99
C HIS A 311 12.58 1.41 20.88
N TYR A 312 12.79 1.94 19.67
CA TYR A 312 13.23 1.12 18.57
C TYR A 312 14.76 0.96 18.61
N GLY A 313 15.22 -0.27 18.79
CA GLY A 313 16.62 -0.66 18.78
C GLY A 313 17.10 -0.87 17.35
N ILE A 314 17.70 0.17 16.75
CA ILE A 314 18.20 0.09 15.37
C ILE A 314 19.48 -0.74 15.34
N LYS A 315 19.55 -1.73 14.46
CA LYS A 315 20.72 -2.58 14.22
C LYS A 315 21.51 -2.09 13.00
N SER A 316 20.81 -1.81 11.90
CA SER A 316 21.39 -1.18 10.73
C SER A 316 20.36 -0.38 9.97
N TYR A 317 20.83 0.57 9.16
CA TYR A 317 19.97 1.32 8.25
C TYR A 317 20.68 1.62 6.93
N THR A 318 19.89 1.85 5.90
CA THR A 318 20.36 2.28 4.58
C THR A 318 19.58 3.50 4.13
N SER A 319 20.28 4.60 3.81
CA SER A 319 19.71 5.82 3.23
C SER A 319 20.61 6.36 2.11
N GLY A 320 20.15 7.41 1.41
CA GLY A 320 21.03 8.26 0.59
C GLY A 320 21.63 7.63 -0.68
N GLY A 321 21.02 6.59 -1.26
CA GLY A 321 21.48 5.99 -2.52
C GLY A 321 22.65 5.02 -2.37
N ALA A 322 22.87 4.52 -1.15
CA ALA A 322 23.89 3.52 -0.87
C ALA A 322 23.82 2.29 -1.78
N VAL A 323 24.96 1.63 -1.94
CA VAL A 323 25.11 0.36 -2.67
C VAL A 323 24.91 -0.78 -1.69
N ILE A 324 23.89 -1.61 -1.88
CA ILE A 324 23.68 -2.85 -1.11
C ILE A 324 24.01 -4.02 -2.02
N ASP A 325 24.88 -4.94 -1.56
CA ASP A 325 25.29 -6.15 -2.30
C ASP A 325 25.75 -5.85 -3.74
N GLY A 326 26.50 -4.77 -3.92
CA GLY A 326 27.02 -4.33 -5.23
C GLY A 326 26.00 -3.68 -6.15
N THR A 327 24.76 -3.44 -5.70
CA THR A 327 23.71 -2.76 -6.47
C THR A 327 23.44 -1.36 -5.91
N PRO A 328 23.74 -0.28 -6.65
CA PRO A 328 23.36 1.07 -6.26
C PRO A 328 21.85 1.18 -6.12
N ARG A 329 21.40 1.64 -4.96
CA ARG A 329 19.98 1.89 -4.77
C ARG A 329 19.58 3.08 -5.63
N ARG A 330 18.57 2.86 -6.46
CA ARG A 330 18.05 3.92 -7.33
C ARG A 330 17.06 4.77 -6.54
N GLU A 331 17.06 6.05 -6.87
CA GLU A 331 15.98 6.95 -6.51
C GLU A 331 14.66 6.34 -6.95
N TYR A 332 13.68 6.36 -6.06
CA TYR A 332 12.32 5.89 -6.31
C TYR A 332 11.34 6.96 -5.89
N GLU A 333 10.56 7.46 -6.84
CA GLU A 333 9.56 8.50 -6.60
C GLU A 333 10.14 9.70 -5.83
N GLY A 334 11.32 10.20 -6.21
CA GLY A 334 11.99 11.34 -5.55
C GLY A 334 12.80 11.00 -4.30
N HIS A 335 12.79 9.75 -3.84
CA HIS A 335 13.42 9.36 -2.57
C HIS A 335 14.54 8.34 -2.73
N PHE A 336 15.56 8.52 -1.90
CA PHE A 336 16.40 7.42 -1.45
C PHE A 336 15.86 6.92 -0.10
N GLN A 337 14.80 6.13 -0.18
CA GLN A 337 14.05 5.66 0.99
C GLN A 337 14.98 5.18 2.14
N THR A 338 14.72 5.55 3.39
CA THR A 338 15.50 5.05 4.53
C THR A 338 14.95 3.71 5.01
N LEU A 339 15.70 2.61 4.84
CA LEU A 339 15.30 1.30 5.37
C LEU A 339 16.04 1.01 6.66
N VAL A 340 15.30 0.59 7.68
CA VAL A 340 15.85 0.31 9.01
C VAL A 340 15.57 -1.13 9.39
N LYS A 341 16.59 -1.83 9.92
CA LYS A 341 16.44 -3.12 10.59
C LYS A 341 16.63 -2.93 12.09
N GLY A 342 15.78 -3.53 12.89
CA GLY A 342 15.79 -3.37 14.34
C GLY A 342 14.69 -4.16 15.02
N GLU A 343 14.44 -3.85 16.28
CA GLU A 343 13.33 -4.41 17.05
C GLU A 343 12.86 -3.42 18.12
N TRP A 344 11.61 -3.51 18.55
CA TRP A 344 11.12 -2.75 19.69
C TRP A 344 11.64 -3.34 21.00
N LEU A 345 12.37 -2.53 21.78
CA LEU A 345 12.92 -2.89 23.07
C LEU A 345 12.12 -2.22 24.18
N THR A 346 11.70 -2.97 25.19
CA THR A 346 11.15 -2.39 26.42
C THR A 346 12.16 -1.44 27.04
N GLY A 347 11.68 -0.32 27.57
CA GLY A 347 12.51 0.65 28.27
C GLY A 347 13.34 0.01 29.40
N ASP A 348 14.49 0.62 29.67
CA ASP A 348 15.47 0.17 30.67
C ASP A 348 15.55 1.12 31.89
N LYS A 349 14.87 2.27 31.81
CA LYS A 349 14.87 3.30 32.84
C LYS A 349 13.58 4.13 32.80
N GLU A 350 13.35 4.89 33.86
CA GLU A 350 12.33 5.92 33.86
C GLU A 350 12.78 7.10 32.97
N ILE A 351 11.86 7.63 32.16
CA ILE A 351 12.13 8.78 31.28
C ILE A 351 11.04 9.84 31.45
N VAL A 352 11.42 11.08 31.18
CA VAL A 352 10.47 12.20 31.04
C VAL A 352 10.14 12.37 29.57
N ILE A 353 8.86 12.34 29.24
CA ILE A 353 8.32 12.75 27.94
C ILE A 353 7.94 14.23 28.06
N PRO A 354 8.58 15.14 27.32
CA PRO A 354 8.33 16.56 27.41
C PRO A 354 6.90 16.95 27.01
N ALA A 355 6.39 18.03 27.61
CA ALA A 355 5.22 18.72 27.11
C ALA A 355 5.39 19.10 25.62
N GLY A 356 4.31 18.99 24.85
CA GLY A 356 4.30 19.24 23.40
C GLY A 356 4.56 17.99 22.54
N THR A 357 5.06 16.89 23.11
CA THR A 357 5.15 15.60 22.42
C THR A 357 3.78 15.20 21.89
N TRP A 358 3.75 14.72 20.64
CA TRP A 358 2.53 14.27 19.99
C TRP A 358 2.22 12.82 20.36
N VAL A 359 0.95 12.56 20.61
CA VAL A 359 0.39 11.25 20.96
C VAL A 359 -0.58 10.83 19.87
N ILE A 360 -0.28 9.72 19.22
CA ILE A 360 -1.12 9.07 18.21
C ILE A 360 -1.74 7.84 18.86
N SER A 361 -3.06 7.81 19.02
CA SER A 361 -3.76 6.60 19.48
C SER A 361 -4.06 5.66 18.32
N THR A 362 -3.89 4.35 18.47
CA THR A 362 -4.33 3.37 17.45
C THR A 362 -5.79 2.96 17.60
N ALA A 363 -6.48 3.43 18.65
CA ALA A 363 -7.91 3.26 18.86
C ALA A 363 -8.74 4.31 18.11
N GLN A 364 -8.59 4.34 16.79
CA GLN A 364 -9.31 5.22 15.88
C GLN A 364 -9.49 4.53 14.53
N ARG A 365 -10.42 5.00 13.69
CA ARG A 365 -10.67 4.42 12.36
C ARG A 365 -9.43 4.35 11.45
N PHE A 366 -8.45 5.24 11.62
CA PHE A 366 -7.19 5.23 10.87
C PHE A 366 -6.03 4.59 11.64
N GLY A 367 -6.31 3.86 12.73
CA GLY A 367 -5.30 3.32 13.62
C GLY A 367 -4.30 2.39 12.92
N SER A 368 -4.77 1.55 11.98
CA SER A 368 -3.90 0.67 11.20
C SER A 368 -2.96 1.45 10.28
N PHE A 369 -3.47 2.48 9.59
CA PHE A 369 -2.64 3.38 8.79
C PHE A 369 -1.64 4.17 9.66
N ALA A 370 -2.08 4.65 10.82
CA ALA A 370 -1.24 5.39 11.73
C ALA A 370 -0.08 4.54 12.28
N ALA A 371 -0.37 3.30 12.69
CA ALA A 371 0.65 2.36 13.09
C ALA A 371 1.64 2.08 11.95
N LEU A 372 1.15 1.82 10.73
CA LEU A 372 2.00 1.63 9.54
C LEU A 372 2.98 2.80 9.34
N MET A 373 2.50 4.04 9.46
CA MET A 373 3.34 5.24 9.30
C MET A 373 4.36 5.41 10.44
N CYS A 374 4.06 4.92 11.64
CA CYS A 374 4.92 5.02 12.81
C CYS A 374 5.89 3.83 12.97
N GLU A 375 5.70 2.73 12.27
CA GLU A 375 6.59 1.56 12.37
C GLU A 375 7.91 1.80 11.60
N PRO A 376 9.08 1.87 12.27
CA PRO A 376 10.33 2.28 11.63
C PRO A 376 10.83 1.34 10.52
N ALA A 377 10.50 0.04 10.60
CA ALA A 377 10.88 -0.96 9.61
C ALA A 377 9.84 -1.12 8.48
N CYS A 378 8.71 -0.41 8.51
CA CYS A 378 7.71 -0.55 7.46
C CYS A 378 8.22 0.06 6.14
N VAL A 379 8.08 -0.67 5.04
CA VAL A 379 8.50 -0.26 3.68
C VAL A 379 7.80 1.02 3.17
N ASP A 380 6.65 1.35 3.77
CA ASP A 380 5.82 2.51 3.47
C ASP A 380 5.67 3.47 4.65
N GLY A 381 6.42 3.27 5.74
CA GLY A 381 6.36 4.11 6.94
C GLY A 381 7.02 5.47 6.76
N GLY A 382 6.86 6.36 7.74
CA GLY A 382 7.44 7.71 7.70
C GLY A 382 8.97 7.71 7.61
N VAL A 383 9.62 6.70 8.21
CA VAL A 383 11.07 6.49 8.08
C VAL A 383 11.43 6.14 6.63
N ALA A 384 10.72 5.20 6.01
CA ALA A 384 10.96 4.82 4.62
C ALA A 384 10.82 5.97 3.64
N TRP A 385 9.97 6.96 3.94
CA TRP A 385 9.78 8.16 3.12
C TRP A 385 10.59 9.37 3.56
N ASN A 386 11.64 9.17 4.35
CA ASN A 386 12.62 10.19 4.75
C ASN A 386 12.07 11.32 5.67
N PHE A 387 10.87 11.19 6.25
CA PHE A 387 10.31 12.21 7.16
C PHE A 387 11.08 12.35 8.49
N PHE A 388 11.96 11.39 8.79
CA PHE A 388 12.75 11.38 10.02
C PHE A 388 14.26 11.50 9.80
N ASP A 389 14.73 11.66 8.56
CA ASP A 389 16.17 11.63 8.24
C ASP A 389 16.96 12.75 8.94
N GLU A 390 16.34 13.92 9.15
CA GLU A 390 16.95 15.05 9.88
C GLU A 390 16.92 14.88 11.42
N TYR A 391 16.30 13.81 11.92
CA TYR A 391 16.03 13.59 13.36
C TYR A 391 16.71 12.33 13.90
N PHE A 392 17.68 11.79 13.15
CA PHE A 392 18.48 10.62 13.51
C PHE A 392 19.62 10.93 14.50
N ASP A 393 19.45 11.98 15.31
CA ASP A 393 20.39 12.46 16.30
C ASP A 393 19.73 12.63 17.68
N ALA A 394 20.53 12.45 18.73
CA ALA A 394 20.12 12.78 20.08
C ALA A 394 20.04 14.30 20.28
N LYS A 395 18.90 14.82 20.74
CA LYS A 395 18.67 16.26 20.92
C LYS A 395 18.13 16.59 22.30
N GLU A 396 18.78 17.50 23.02
CA GLU A 396 18.32 17.93 24.35
C GLU A 396 16.87 18.47 24.29
N GLY A 397 16.06 18.12 25.29
CA GLY A 397 14.64 18.51 25.35
C GLY A 397 13.70 17.62 24.54
N THR A 398 14.17 16.48 24.03
CA THR A 398 13.38 15.46 23.32
C THR A 398 13.46 14.13 24.06
N PHE A 399 12.50 13.22 23.84
CA PHE A 399 12.61 11.89 24.46
C PHE A 399 13.70 11.05 23.78
N ARG A 400 13.97 11.28 22.47
CA ARG A 400 14.97 10.50 21.72
C ARG A 400 16.40 10.67 22.24
N ALA A 401 16.70 11.75 22.96
CA ALA A 401 17.98 11.90 23.66
C ALA A 401 18.27 10.81 24.71
N ASN A 402 17.26 10.07 25.14
CA ASN A 402 17.43 8.97 26.10
C ASN A 402 17.94 7.68 25.45
N PHE A 403 17.86 7.56 24.12
CA PHE A 403 18.14 6.33 23.38
C PHE A 403 19.08 6.64 22.22
N SER A 404 20.25 6.02 22.23
CA SER A 404 21.22 6.08 21.13
C SER A 404 21.57 4.67 20.72
N ASN A 405 21.53 4.40 19.42
CA ASN A 405 21.90 3.12 18.85
C ASN A 405 23.22 3.27 18.10
N THR A 406 24.20 2.46 18.45
CA THR A 406 25.41 2.30 17.63
C THR A 406 25.06 1.44 16.41
N VAL A 407 25.02 2.05 15.23
CA VAL A 407 24.56 1.41 14.00
C VAL A 407 25.64 1.44 12.93
N ILE A 408 25.62 0.43 12.06
CA ILE A 408 26.41 0.43 10.83
C ILE A 408 25.56 1.14 9.76
N ALA A 409 26.02 2.31 9.33
CA ALA A 409 25.44 3.05 8.22
C ALA A 409 26.06 2.56 6.91
N ALA A 410 25.25 2.50 5.85
CA ALA A 410 25.69 2.08 4.52
C ALA A 410 26.39 0.71 4.51
N GLU A 411 25.87 -0.22 5.34
CA GLU A 411 26.35 -1.59 5.48
C GLU A 411 26.54 -2.27 4.11
N GLY A 412 27.73 -2.81 3.86
CA GLY A 412 28.10 -3.46 2.60
C GLY A 412 28.57 -2.53 1.47
N SER A 413 28.83 -1.25 1.76
CA SER A 413 29.34 -0.26 0.79
C SER A 413 30.77 0.23 1.11
N GLU A 414 31.40 0.97 0.19
CA GLU A 414 32.69 1.63 0.44
C GLU A 414 32.61 2.77 1.48
N GLU A 415 31.40 3.24 1.81
CA GLU A 415 31.12 4.30 2.78
C GLU A 415 30.61 3.74 4.12
N GLU A 416 30.79 2.44 4.37
CA GLU A 416 30.39 1.80 5.63
C GLU A 416 31.05 2.47 6.83
N GLU A 417 30.24 2.98 7.76
CA GLU A 417 30.73 3.63 8.97
C GLU A 417 29.82 3.41 10.18
N THR A 418 30.38 3.47 11.38
CA THR A 418 29.61 3.39 12.62
C THR A 418 29.10 4.77 13.03
N LYS A 419 27.79 4.88 13.25
CA LYS A 419 27.13 6.11 13.72
C LYS A 419 26.31 5.85 14.97
N GLU A 420 26.11 6.90 15.75
CA GLU A 420 25.10 6.93 16.81
C GLU A 420 23.81 7.49 16.22
N VAL A 421 22.72 6.72 16.33
CA VAL A 421 21.42 7.10 15.77
C VAL A 421 20.32 6.94 16.81
N SER A 422 19.53 7.99 16.94
CA SER A 422 18.29 8.03 17.72
C SER A 422 17.09 8.09 16.77
N ILE A 423 15.87 7.78 17.23
CA ILE A 423 14.66 7.93 16.42
C ILE A 423 13.57 8.63 17.23
N PRO A 424 12.85 9.61 16.65
CA PRO A 424 11.83 10.40 17.34
C PRO A 424 10.49 9.66 17.48
N ILE A 425 10.52 8.34 17.72
CA ILE A 425 9.33 7.50 17.85
C ILE A 425 9.48 6.61 19.09
N LEU A 426 8.49 6.66 19.99
CA LEU A 426 8.28 5.65 21.03
C LEU A 426 6.96 4.94 20.83
N LYS A 427 6.90 3.69 21.27
CA LYS A 427 5.68 2.88 21.27
C LYS A 427 5.22 2.64 22.70
N ILE A 428 3.93 2.88 22.96
CA ILE A 428 3.29 2.61 24.25
C ILE A 428 2.39 1.39 24.06
N PRO A 429 2.68 0.23 24.67
CA PRO A 429 1.93 -1.00 24.39
C PRO A 429 0.50 -1.02 24.96
N LYS A 430 0.17 -0.14 25.91
CA LYS A 430 -1.05 -0.23 26.72
C LYS A 430 -1.80 1.09 26.83
N PHE A 431 -3.13 1.05 26.74
CA PHE A 431 -3.96 2.27 26.74
C PHE A 431 -3.97 2.96 28.10
N GLU A 432 -3.87 2.20 29.19
CA GLU A 432 -3.86 2.70 30.57
C GLU A 432 -2.61 3.52 30.94
N THR A 433 -1.53 3.43 30.15
CA THR A 433 -0.28 4.15 30.42
C THR A 433 -0.45 5.68 30.33
N LEU A 434 -1.29 6.15 29.40
CA LEU A 434 -1.53 7.59 29.15
C LEU A 434 -2.99 8.00 29.39
N ALA A 435 -3.85 7.08 29.82
CA ALA A 435 -5.21 7.41 30.18
C ALA A 435 -5.22 8.33 31.43
N PRO A 436 -6.04 9.39 31.43
CA PRO A 436 -6.09 10.37 32.53
C PRO A 436 -6.61 9.81 33.85
#